data_AF-A0A0K2YTF0-F1
#
_entry.id   AF-A0A0K2YTF0-F1
#
_cell.length_a   1.000
_cell.length_b   1.000
_cell.length_c   1.000
_cell.angle_alpha   90.00
_cell.angle_beta   90.00
_cell.angle_gamma   90.00
#
_symmetry.space_group_name_H-M   'P 1'
#
loop_
_entity.id
_entity.type
_entity.pdbx_description
1 polymer ?
#
loop_
_entity_poly.entity_id
_entity_poly.type
_entity_poly.pdbx_seq_one_letter_code
_entity_poly.pdbx_strand_id
1 'polypeptide(L)'
;MGLSRSDVGCWIVKCNPSVWDYFGARAETGSDPQVRESTWSMSRSSARPALVRKGDRIALWVTGPKSPGIYEVGTVTSDGVLDWPDGFDTEHAVDREKMSAPCLGVEFTAVRLTPTTYVPRAEVTAAPELLRCEQIRAPRMPNPGYLTHDETAALTELVAARVGAAELARVGWDG
;
A
#
# COMPACT_ATOMS: atom_id res chain seq x y z
N MET A 1 7.36 16.54 17.66
CA MET A 1 8.39 15.53 17.36
C MET A 1 8.14 15.03 15.94
N GLY A 2 9.15 15.05 15.07
CA GLY A 2 9.01 14.60 13.68
C GLY A 2 8.98 13.08 13.56
N LEU A 3 8.36 12.55 12.51
CA LEU A 3 8.41 11.13 12.17
C LEU A 3 9.85 10.72 11.84
N SER A 4 10.30 9.61 12.37
CA SER A 4 11.60 8.98 12.08
C SER A 4 11.39 7.55 11.55
N ARG A 5 12.47 6.93 11.04
CA ARG A 5 12.38 5.56 10.52
C ARG A 5 12.02 4.53 11.58
N SER A 6 12.46 4.72 12.84
CA SER A 6 12.14 3.80 13.94
C SER A 6 10.67 3.83 14.37
N ASP A 7 9.89 4.79 13.87
CA ASP A 7 8.45 4.86 14.13
C ASP A 7 7.64 4.09 13.08
N VAL A 8 8.27 3.66 11.98
CA VAL A 8 7.60 3.09 10.81
C VAL A 8 7.83 1.58 10.76
N GLY A 9 6.76 0.82 11.00
CA GLY A 9 6.73 -0.61 10.76
C GLY A 9 6.37 -0.96 9.32
N CYS A 10 5.52 -0.15 8.67
CA CYS A 10 5.08 -0.37 7.29
C CYS A 10 4.65 0.94 6.63
N TRP A 11 5.03 1.15 5.36
CA TRP A 11 4.55 2.25 4.55
C TRP A 11 3.20 1.92 3.92
N ILE A 12 2.30 2.91 3.86
CA ILE A 12 0.99 2.74 3.22
C ILE A 12 0.89 3.67 2.01
N VAL A 13 0.84 3.07 0.82
CA VAL A 13 0.46 3.78 -0.40
C VAL A 13 -1.05 3.67 -0.62
N LYS A 14 -1.64 4.73 -1.16
CA LYS A 14 -3.09 4.84 -1.32
C LYS A 14 -3.47 4.86 -2.79
N CYS A 15 -4.47 4.08 -3.13
CA CYS A 15 -5.15 4.08 -4.41
C CYS A 15 -6.56 4.63 -4.27
N ASN A 16 -6.97 5.54 -5.16
CA ASN A 16 -8.37 5.94 -5.31
C ASN A 16 -8.87 5.43 -6.67
N PRO A 17 -9.78 4.44 -6.70
CA PRO A 17 -10.36 3.92 -7.94
C PRO A 17 -11.07 4.96 -8.81
N SER A 18 -11.47 6.12 -8.24
CA SER A 18 -12.02 7.23 -9.02
C SER A 18 -10.96 8.09 -9.73
N VAL A 19 -9.67 7.83 -9.48
CA VAL A 19 -8.52 8.51 -10.10
C VAL A 19 -7.74 7.54 -10.98
N TRP A 20 -7.58 6.29 -10.55
CA TRP A 20 -6.87 5.24 -11.29
C TRP A 20 -7.59 3.90 -11.13
N ASP A 21 -7.93 3.24 -12.23
CA ASP A 21 -8.77 2.04 -12.26
C ASP A 21 -8.01 0.79 -11.79
N TYR A 22 -7.89 0.67 -10.47
CA TYR A 22 -7.17 -0.43 -9.85
C TYR A 22 -7.75 -1.80 -10.13
N PHE A 23 -9.06 -1.90 -10.25
CA PHE A 23 -9.71 -3.19 -10.47
C PHE A 23 -9.67 -3.59 -11.95
N GLY A 24 -9.77 -2.62 -12.87
CA GLY A 24 -9.55 -2.85 -14.31
C GLY A 24 -8.12 -3.27 -14.62
N ALA A 25 -7.12 -2.56 -14.07
CA ALA A 25 -5.71 -2.89 -14.22
C ALA A 25 -5.34 -4.29 -13.66
N ARG A 26 -6.21 -4.85 -12.82
CA ARG A 26 -6.01 -6.16 -12.17
C ARG A 26 -6.78 -7.31 -12.79
N ALA A 27 -7.69 -7.06 -13.73
CA ALA A 27 -8.56 -8.10 -14.29
C ALA A 27 -7.81 -9.26 -14.94
N GLU A 28 -6.52 -9.09 -15.25
CA GLU A 28 -5.64 -10.13 -15.80
C GLU A 28 -4.99 -11.05 -14.74
N THR A 29 -5.11 -10.74 -13.46
CA THR A 29 -4.53 -11.56 -12.37
C THR A 29 -5.49 -12.66 -11.95
N GLY A 30 -4.99 -13.89 -11.80
CA GLY A 30 -5.77 -15.08 -11.48
C GLY A 30 -6.51 -15.02 -10.13
N SER A 31 -7.27 -16.06 -9.81
CA SER A 31 -8.16 -16.12 -8.64
C SER A 31 -7.46 -16.26 -7.28
N ASP A 32 -6.16 -16.49 -7.27
CA ASP A 32 -5.37 -16.76 -6.07
C ASP A 32 -4.40 -15.61 -5.75
N PRO A 33 -4.05 -15.39 -4.47
CA PRO A 33 -2.99 -14.45 -4.10
C PRO A 33 -1.68 -14.79 -4.80
N GLN A 34 -1.04 -13.81 -5.44
CA GLN A 34 0.19 -14.01 -6.19
C GLN A 34 1.23 -12.96 -5.84
N VAL A 35 2.48 -13.41 -5.69
CA VAL A 35 3.64 -12.52 -5.58
C VAL A 35 3.89 -11.90 -6.95
N ARG A 36 3.87 -10.57 -7.02
CA ARG A 36 4.08 -9.78 -8.24
C ARG A 36 4.92 -8.54 -7.94
N GLU A 37 5.65 -8.09 -8.93
CA GLU A 37 6.21 -6.74 -8.92
C GLU A 37 5.07 -5.71 -9.01
N SER A 38 5.26 -4.58 -8.35
CA SER A 38 4.29 -3.50 -8.25
C SER A 38 5.03 -2.18 -8.10
N THR A 39 4.39 -1.11 -8.55
CA THR A 39 4.92 0.24 -8.46
C THR A 39 3.78 1.17 -8.10
N TRP A 40 4.04 2.20 -7.28
CA TRP A 40 3.00 3.15 -6.92
C TRP A 40 3.52 4.56 -6.69
N SER A 41 2.64 5.54 -6.89
CA SER A 41 2.95 6.95 -6.69
C SER A 41 2.91 7.39 -5.22
N MET A 42 3.80 8.32 -4.88
CA MET A 42 3.91 8.99 -3.59
C MET A 42 3.85 10.50 -3.77
N SER A 43 3.22 11.19 -2.82
CA SER A 43 3.17 12.65 -2.83
C SER A 43 4.53 13.27 -2.52
N ARG A 44 4.88 14.29 -3.30
CA ARG A 44 6.01 15.20 -3.04
C ARG A 44 5.75 16.16 -1.87
N SER A 45 4.51 16.27 -1.39
CA SER A 45 4.09 17.28 -0.41
C SER A 45 4.51 16.99 1.04
N SER A 46 5.31 15.95 1.29
CA SER A 46 5.77 15.59 2.64
C SER A 46 7.22 15.13 2.62
N ALA A 47 7.88 15.17 3.78
CA ALA A 47 9.24 14.66 3.95
C ALA A 47 9.31 13.12 4.08
N ARG A 48 8.16 12.43 4.13
CA ARG A 48 8.08 10.97 4.37
C ARG A 48 8.72 10.11 3.28
N PRO A 49 8.57 10.42 1.97
CA PRO A 49 9.25 9.68 0.90
C PRO A 49 10.77 9.56 1.11
N ALA A 50 11.41 10.57 1.72
CA ALA A 50 12.85 10.55 1.99
C ALA A 50 13.26 9.50 3.07
N LEU A 51 12.30 8.93 3.79
CA LEU A 51 12.54 7.91 4.82
C LEU A 51 12.40 6.48 4.26
N VAL A 52 11.79 6.32 3.09
CA VAL A 52 11.56 5.01 2.43
C VAL A 52 12.90 4.43 1.99
N ARG A 53 13.11 3.15 2.26
CA ARG A 53 14.28 2.39 1.80
C ARG A 53 13.90 1.00 1.31
N LYS A 54 14.78 0.44 0.48
CA LYS A 54 14.77 -0.97 0.14
C LYS A 54 14.70 -1.84 1.40
N GLY A 55 13.83 -2.84 1.37
CA GLY A 55 13.58 -3.73 2.51
C GLY A 55 12.50 -3.25 3.47
N ASP A 56 12.02 -2.01 3.38
CA ASP A 56 10.88 -1.57 4.21
C ASP A 56 9.61 -2.33 3.79
N ARG A 57 8.77 -2.70 4.77
CA ARG A 57 7.44 -3.23 4.49
C ARG A 57 6.55 -2.14 3.90
N ILE A 58 5.69 -2.53 2.97
CA ILE A 58 4.75 -1.64 2.30
C ILE A 58 3.42 -2.35 2.04
N ALA A 59 2.32 -1.61 2.13
CA ALA A 59 1.01 -2.11 1.74
C ALA A 59 0.23 -1.08 0.91
N LEU A 60 -0.59 -1.58 -0.01
CA LEU A 60 -1.46 -0.77 -0.86
C LEU A 60 -2.87 -0.77 -0.31
N TRP A 61 -3.31 0.41 0.13
CA TRP A 61 -4.66 0.69 0.59
C TRP A 61 -5.52 1.23 -0.56
N VAL A 62 -6.57 0.50 -0.94
CA VAL A 62 -7.60 1.01 -1.84
C VAL A 62 -8.65 1.78 -1.03
N THR A 63 -8.88 3.04 -1.42
CA THR A 63 -9.84 3.96 -0.79
C THR A 63 -11.20 3.93 -1.49
N GLY A 64 -12.16 4.67 -0.94
CA GLY A 64 -13.47 4.87 -1.56
C GLY A 64 -14.60 4.07 -0.89
N PRO A 65 -15.83 4.16 -1.43
CA PRO A 65 -17.00 3.55 -0.82
C PRO A 65 -17.16 2.06 -1.12
N LYS A 66 -16.55 1.56 -2.21
CA LYS A 66 -16.69 0.18 -2.67
C LYS A 66 -15.43 -0.62 -2.32
N SER A 67 -15.59 -1.59 -1.41
CA SER A 67 -14.55 -2.52 -0.98
C SER A 67 -13.22 -1.86 -0.56
N PRO A 68 -13.21 -0.81 0.29
CA PRO A 68 -11.97 -0.22 0.76
C PRO A 68 -11.20 -1.19 1.66
N GLY A 69 -9.87 -1.15 1.61
CA GLY A 69 -9.03 -2.04 2.40
C GLY A 69 -7.62 -2.20 1.86
N ILE A 70 -6.87 -3.17 2.40
CA ILE A 70 -5.54 -3.56 1.93
C ILE A 70 -5.69 -4.61 0.83
N TYR A 71 -5.06 -4.35 -0.32
CA TYR A 71 -5.07 -5.24 -1.47
C TYR A 71 -3.70 -5.75 -1.87
N GLU A 72 -2.63 -5.14 -1.38
CA GLU A 72 -1.27 -5.63 -1.60
C GLU A 72 -0.48 -5.45 -0.32
N VAL A 73 0.34 -6.44 0.00
CA VAL A 73 1.37 -6.35 1.04
C VAL A 73 2.68 -6.84 0.49
N GLY A 74 3.76 -6.13 0.78
CA GLY A 74 5.03 -6.41 0.17
C GLY A 74 6.22 -5.74 0.82
N THR A 75 7.34 -5.80 0.10
CA THR A 75 8.60 -5.18 0.51
C THR A 75 9.11 -4.29 -0.61
N VAL A 76 9.57 -3.10 -0.23
CA VAL A 76 10.19 -2.13 -1.13
C VAL A 76 11.45 -2.72 -1.77
N THR A 77 11.53 -2.66 -3.09
CA THR A 77 12.66 -3.19 -3.88
C THR A 77 13.57 -2.09 -4.41
N SER A 78 13.05 -0.87 -4.61
CA SER A 78 13.83 0.27 -5.06
C SER A 78 14.75 0.82 -3.96
N ASP A 79 15.92 1.32 -4.35
CA ASP A 79 16.88 1.97 -3.45
C ASP A 79 16.45 3.41 -3.11
N GLY A 80 15.32 3.52 -2.42
CA GLY A 80 14.64 4.78 -2.12
C GLY A 80 13.52 5.08 -3.10
N VAL A 81 13.04 6.33 -3.10
CA VAL A 81 11.98 6.79 -4.00
C VAL A 81 12.53 7.21 -5.35
N LEU A 82 11.76 6.94 -6.40
CA LEU A 82 12.06 7.30 -7.77
C LEU A 82 11.46 8.65 -8.12
N ASP A 83 12.08 9.38 -9.05
CA ASP A 83 11.47 10.58 -9.60
C ASP A 83 10.62 10.25 -10.83
N TRP A 84 9.35 10.65 -10.82
CA TRP A 84 8.40 10.45 -11.91
C TRP A 84 7.88 11.81 -12.41
N PRO A 85 8.66 12.49 -13.29
CA PRO A 85 8.34 13.84 -13.76
C PRO A 85 7.08 13.89 -14.62
N ASP A 86 6.75 12.80 -15.32
CA ASP A 86 5.59 12.70 -16.21
C ASP A 86 4.36 12.08 -15.52
N GLY A 87 4.44 11.90 -14.20
CA GLY A 87 3.39 11.30 -13.39
C GLY A 87 3.42 9.78 -13.35
N PHE A 88 2.29 9.17 -12.98
CA PHE A 88 2.14 7.72 -12.81
C PHE A 88 1.11 7.18 -13.80
N ASP A 89 1.36 5.98 -14.31
CA ASP A 89 0.56 5.20 -15.26
C ASP A 89 -0.74 5.87 -15.77
N THR A 90 -0.67 6.39 -17.00
CA THR A 90 -1.80 7.03 -17.66
C THR A 90 -2.74 6.04 -18.37
N GLU A 91 -2.34 4.78 -18.55
CA GLU A 91 -3.15 3.78 -19.27
C GLU A 91 -4.45 3.50 -18.52
N HIS A 92 -4.36 3.28 -17.21
CA HIS A 92 -5.52 3.03 -16.35
C HIS A 92 -5.99 4.28 -15.60
N ALA A 93 -5.54 5.48 -16.01
CA ALA A 93 -5.98 6.73 -15.40
C ALA A 93 -7.45 7.03 -15.71
N VAL A 94 -8.25 7.14 -14.65
CA VAL A 94 -9.63 7.69 -14.72
C VAL A 94 -9.57 9.22 -14.76
N ASP A 95 -8.67 9.81 -13.98
CA ASP A 95 -8.35 11.24 -13.97
C ASP A 95 -6.94 11.45 -14.54
N ARG A 96 -6.86 11.63 -15.86
CA ARG A 96 -5.58 11.73 -16.58
C ARG A 96 -4.75 12.94 -16.17
N GLU A 97 -5.39 14.09 -15.93
CA GLU A 97 -4.68 15.31 -15.51
C GLU A 97 -3.94 15.05 -14.20
N LYS A 98 -4.64 14.49 -13.22
CA LYS A 98 -4.06 14.15 -11.93
C LYS A 98 -2.97 13.09 -12.03
N MET A 99 -3.14 12.11 -12.92
CA MET A 99 -2.17 11.03 -13.10
C MET A 99 -0.91 11.48 -13.84
N SER A 100 -1.01 12.46 -14.74
CA SER A 100 0.14 13.10 -15.41
C SER A 100 0.91 14.11 -14.54
N ALA A 101 0.44 14.40 -13.33
CA ALA A 101 1.11 15.36 -12.46
C ALA A 101 2.42 14.77 -11.92
N PRO A 102 3.53 15.53 -11.92
CA PRO A 102 4.81 15.06 -11.39
C PRO A 102 4.68 14.53 -9.96
N CYS A 103 5.23 13.34 -9.71
CA CYS A 103 5.17 12.70 -8.40
C CYS A 103 6.48 11.97 -8.08
N LEU A 104 6.48 11.22 -6.98
CA LEU A 104 7.55 10.27 -6.67
C LEU A 104 7.01 8.85 -6.86
N GLY A 105 7.89 7.91 -7.16
CA GLY A 105 7.57 6.49 -7.30
C GLY A 105 8.19 5.65 -6.19
N VAL A 106 7.61 4.48 -5.97
CA VAL A 106 8.24 3.39 -5.23
C VAL A 106 8.00 2.08 -5.98
N GLU A 107 9.00 1.20 -5.99
CA GLU A 107 8.87 -0.16 -6.50
C GLU A 107 8.87 -1.14 -5.34
N PHE A 108 8.05 -2.17 -5.42
CA PHE A 108 7.95 -3.19 -4.40
C PHE A 108 7.47 -4.52 -4.98
N THR A 109 7.87 -5.61 -4.35
CA THR A 109 7.32 -6.94 -4.63
C THR A 109 6.28 -7.24 -3.57
N ALA A 110 5.06 -7.57 -3.98
CA ALA A 110 3.93 -7.79 -3.08
C ALA A 110 3.14 -9.05 -3.42
N VAL A 111 2.54 -9.64 -2.39
CA VAL A 111 1.39 -10.51 -2.56
C VAL A 111 0.19 -9.62 -2.90
N ARG A 112 -0.38 -9.82 -4.09
CA ARG A 112 -1.64 -9.19 -4.48
C ARG A 112 -2.81 -10.03 -3.97
N LEU A 113 -3.61 -9.44 -3.08
CA LEU A 113 -4.80 -10.04 -2.48
C LEU A 113 -6.01 -9.91 -3.40
N THR A 114 -6.85 -10.92 -3.44
CA THR A 114 -8.00 -11.06 -4.34
C THR A 114 -9.28 -10.51 -3.69
N PRO A 115 -10.41 -10.38 -4.41
CA PRO A 115 -11.68 -9.95 -3.81
C PRO A 115 -12.17 -10.82 -2.63
N THR A 116 -11.65 -12.03 -2.48
CA THR A 116 -11.97 -12.94 -1.36
C THR A 116 -10.90 -12.97 -0.27
N THR A 117 -9.70 -12.41 -0.52
CA THR A 117 -8.55 -12.48 0.40
C THR A 117 -7.99 -11.10 0.77
N TYR A 118 -8.56 -10.00 0.27
CA TYR A 118 -8.20 -8.66 0.73
C TYR A 118 -8.53 -8.46 2.21
N VAL A 119 -7.89 -7.49 2.87
CA VAL A 119 -8.23 -7.11 4.24
C VAL A 119 -9.20 -5.93 4.18
N PRO A 120 -10.50 -6.10 4.46
CA PRO A 120 -11.47 -5.03 4.37
C PRO A 120 -11.23 -3.97 5.44
N ARG A 121 -11.53 -2.71 5.13
CA ARG A 121 -11.49 -1.60 6.10
C ARG A 121 -12.25 -1.92 7.38
N ALA A 122 -13.38 -2.63 7.28
CA ALA A 122 -14.19 -3.02 8.43
C ALA A 122 -13.39 -3.88 9.42
N GLU A 123 -12.55 -4.79 8.94
CA GLU A 123 -11.70 -5.63 9.78
C GLU A 123 -10.54 -4.85 10.38
N VAL A 124 -9.93 -3.96 9.58
CA VAL A 124 -8.92 -3.00 10.09
C VAL A 124 -9.49 -2.13 11.20
N THR A 125 -10.76 -1.73 11.11
CA THR A 125 -11.44 -0.93 12.14
C THR A 125 -11.88 -1.76 13.34
N ALA A 126 -12.11 -3.07 13.16
CA ALA A 126 -12.47 -3.98 14.24
C ALA A 126 -11.27 -4.39 15.10
N ALA A 127 -10.05 -4.35 14.54
CA ALA A 127 -8.81 -4.63 15.26
C ALA A 127 -8.43 -3.43 16.18
N PRO A 128 -8.40 -3.61 17.51
CA PRO A 128 -8.10 -2.52 18.46
C PRO A 128 -6.77 -1.81 18.20
N GLU A 129 -5.74 -2.57 17.81
CA GLU A 129 -4.38 -2.13 17.54
C GLU A 129 -4.33 -1.21 16.31
N LEU A 130 -5.22 -1.44 15.32
CA LEU A 130 -5.27 -0.70 14.07
C LEU A 130 -6.27 0.46 14.07
N LEU A 131 -7.14 0.56 15.09
CA LEU A 131 -8.19 1.57 15.15
C LEU A 131 -7.66 3.01 15.06
N ARG A 132 -6.41 3.23 15.50
CA ARG A 132 -5.75 4.54 15.51
C ARG A 132 -4.77 4.76 14.37
N CYS A 133 -4.63 3.80 13.45
CA CYS A 133 -3.73 3.96 12.33
C CYS A 133 -4.17 5.12 11.43
N GLU A 134 -3.22 5.70 10.69
CA GLU A 134 -3.43 6.90 9.88
C GLU A 134 -4.56 6.79 8.87
N GLN A 135 -4.80 5.57 8.39
CA GLN A 135 -5.79 5.29 7.35
C GLN A 135 -7.21 5.50 7.89
N ILE A 136 -7.39 5.31 9.20
CA ILE A 136 -8.66 5.51 9.89
C ILE A 136 -8.74 6.91 10.49
N ARG A 137 -7.72 7.35 11.25
CA ARG A 137 -7.79 8.65 11.96
C ARG A 137 -7.61 9.86 11.05
N ALA A 138 -6.95 9.70 9.91
CA ALA A 138 -6.58 10.80 9.01
C ALA A 138 -6.71 10.39 7.52
N PRO A 139 -7.92 9.99 7.07
CA PRO A 139 -8.12 9.36 5.76
C PRO A 139 -7.71 10.25 4.58
N ARG A 140 -7.80 11.58 4.75
CA ARG A 140 -7.47 12.59 3.73
C ARG A 140 -5.97 12.93 3.65
N MET A 141 -5.12 12.31 4.46
CA MET A 141 -3.67 12.53 4.37
C MET A 141 -3.09 12.03 3.04
N PRO A 142 -2.22 12.81 2.38
CA PRO A 142 -1.46 12.34 1.22
C PRO A 142 -0.65 11.08 1.53
N ASN A 143 -0.39 10.27 0.50
CA ASN A 143 0.51 9.13 0.61
C ASN A 143 2.00 9.60 0.54
N PRO A 144 2.94 8.88 1.17
CA PRO A 144 2.72 7.69 1.96
C PRO A 144 2.15 8.00 3.35
N GLY A 145 1.15 7.21 3.74
CA GLY A 145 0.83 6.97 5.15
C GLY A 145 1.83 5.99 5.75
N TYR A 146 1.72 5.71 7.04
CA TYR A 146 2.47 4.63 7.67
C TYR A 146 1.63 3.89 8.71
N LEU A 147 2.12 2.73 9.11
CA LEU A 147 1.75 2.01 10.32
C LEU A 147 2.95 1.99 11.27
N THR A 148 2.70 2.05 12.56
CA THR A 148 3.71 1.75 13.59
C THR A 148 4.11 0.27 13.55
N HIS A 149 5.12 -0.12 14.33
CA HIS A 149 5.50 -1.54 14.46
C HIS A 149 4.35 -2.40 15.00
N ASP A 150 3.65 -1.96 16.04
CA ASP A 150 2.52 -2.69 16.64
C ASP A 150 1.33 -2.78 15.66
N GLU A 151 1.02 -1.69 14.96
CA GLU A 151 0.01 -1.69 13.91
C GLU A 151 0.40 -2.62 12.75
N THR A 152 1.69 -2.70 12.42
CA THR A 152 2.18 -3.61 11.38
C THR A 152 2.05 -5.06 11.79
N ALA A 153 2.33 -5.40 13.06
CA ALA A 153 2.13 -6.75 13.58
C ALA A 153 0.65 -7.16 13.48
N ALA A 154 -0.26 -6.29 13.93
CA ALA A 154 -1.70 -6.55 13.83
C ALA A 154 -2.18 -6.71 12.37
N LEU A 155 -1.67 -5.91 11.43
CA LEU A 155 -1.97 -6.11 10.01
C LEU A 155 -1.40 -7.43 9.49
N THR A 156 -0.21 -7.82 9.94
CA THR A 156 0.43 -9.08 9.54
C THR A 156 -0.42 -10.28 9.96
N GLU A 157 -0.99 -10.28 11.17
CA GLU A 157 -1.91 -11.32 11.62
C GLU A 157 -3.17 -11.42 10.75
N LEU A 158 -3.78 -10.27 10.41
CA LEU A 158 -4.95 -10.25 9.52
C LEU A 158 -4.61 -10.85 8.15
N VAL A 159 -3.44 -10.54 7.61
CA VAL A 159 -3.01 -11.06 6.30
C VAL A 159 -2.67 -12.55 6.38
N ALA A 160 -1.99 -13.01 7.43
CA ALA A 160 -1.62 -14.41 7.63
C ALA A 160 -2.82 -15.35 7.72
N ALA A 161 -3.99 -14.84 8.14
CA ALA A 161 -5.24 -15.60 8.11
C ALA A 161 -5.78 -15.86 6.68
N ARG A 162 -5.20 -15.25 5.64
CA ARG A 162 -5.71 -15.24 4.25
C ARG A 162 -4.70 -15.75 3.23
N VAL A 163 -3.42 -15.64 3.53
CA VAL A 163 -2.32 -15.91 2.61
C VAL A 163 -1.42 -16.98 3.23
N GLY A 164 -0.96 -17.93 2.42
CA GLY A 164 -0.02 -18.94 2.87
C GLY A 164 1.29 -18.34 3.38
N ALA A 165 1.86 -18.96 4.41
CA ALA A 165 3.11 -18.49 5.01
C ALA A 165 4.28 -18.45 4.00
N ALA A 166 4.28 -19.34 3.01
CA ALA A 166 5.30 -19.37 1.97
C ALA A 166 5.25 -18.12 1.09
N GLU A 167 4.07 -17.66 0.70
CA GLU A 167 3.89 -16.42 -0.07
C GLU A 167 4.26 -15.19 0.75
N LEU A 168 3.92 -15.16 2.04
CA LEU A 168 4.26 -14.04 2.93
C LEU A 168 5.77 -13.94 3.19
N ALA A 169 6.46 -15.06 3.40
CA ALA A 169 7.91 -15.09 3.57
C ALA A 169 8.64 -14.52 2.35
N ARG A 170 8.14 -14.80 1.13
CA ARG A 170 8.73 -14.27 -0.12
C ARG A 170 8.66 -12.74 -0.22
N VAL A 171 7.79 -12.09 0.54
CA VAL A 171 7.62 -10.65 0.51
C VAL A 171 7.93 -9.99 1.86
N GLY A 172 8.48 -10.71 2.84
CA GLY A 172 8.92 -10.17 4.13
C GLY A 172 7.81 -9.93 5.16
N TRP A 173 6.72 -10.69 5.10
CA TRP A 173 5.52 -10.57 5.96
C TRP A 173 5.23 -11.82 6.79
N ASP A 174 6.23 -12.64 7.09
CA ASP A 174 6.13 -13.89 7.85
C ASP A 174 6.20 -13.73 9.38
N GLY A 175 6.15 -12.50 9.91
CA GLY A 175 6.24 -12.22 11.35
C GLY A 175 5.73 -10.84 11.76
#